data_AF-A0A645EWG7-F1
#
_entry.id   AF-A0A645EWG7-F1
#
_cell.length_a   1.000
_cell.length_b   1.000
_cell.length_c   1.000
_cell.angle_alpha   90.00
_cell.angle_beta   90.00
_cell.angle_gamma   90.00
#
_symmetry.space_group_name_H-M   'P 1'
#
loop_
_entity.id
_entity.type
_entity.pdbx_description
1 polymer ?
#
loop_
_entity_poly.entity_id
_entity_poly.type
_entity_poly.pdbx_seq_one_letter_code
_entity_poly.pdbx_strand_id
1 'polypeptide(L)'
;MLQGMGMTIIPMLNMIASTLLKIYLVWQWTAVPTYGIVGAAWATNINFGLAAALNLFFLLRYSTFSFPMKTTVKILSAALLMGVCAYLSYVELIKYIAGNTISTLLAIVSGSIVYFFVLIFSSELKAAEIAKIPFFGSKLVKFCKNIHLMRDEK
;
A
#
# COMPACT_ATOMS: atom_id res chain seq x y z
N MET A 1 -6.87 11.92 -10.09
CA MET A 1 -6.78 13.35 -9.70
C MET A 1 -6.48 14.25 -10.89
N LEU A 2 -5.35 14.10 -11.61
CA LEU A 2 -5.12 14.88 -12.86
C LEU A 2 -6.24 14.73 -13.90
N GLN A 3 -6.73 13.50 -14.13
CA GLN A 3 -7.89 13.25 -15.00
C GLN A 3 -9.17 13.96 -14.54
N GLY A 4 -9.37 14.12 -13.22
CA GLY A 4 -10.52 14.84 -12.66
C GLY A 4 -10.39 16.36 -12.71
N MET A 5 -9.18 16.88 -12.95
CA MET A 5 -8.90 18.32 -13.11
C MET A 5 -8.96 18.76 -14.59
N GLY A 6 -9.52 17.93 -15.49
CA GLY A 6 -9.58 18.20 -16.93
C GLY A 6 -8.29 17.93 -17.70
N MET A 7 -7.18 17.60 -17.02
CA MET A 7 -5.90 17.23 -17.64
C MET A 7 -5.80 15.73 -17.87
N THR A 8 -6.72 15.15 -18.64
CA THR A 8 -6.81 13.69 -18.85
C THR A 8 -5.69 13.11 -19.71
N ILE A 9 -5.14 13.93 -20.62
CA ILE A 9 -4.08 13.52 -21.55
C ILE A 9 -2.78 13.21 -20.79
N ILE A 10 -2.44 13.97 -19.75
CA ILE A 10 -1.16 13.81 -19.05
C ILE A 10 -1.06 12.43 -18.36
N PRO A 11 -2.05 11.99 -17.55
CA PRO A 11 -2.04 10.64 -16.98
C PRO A 11 -2.10 9.54 -18.03
N MET A 12 -2.83 9.76 -19.12
CA MET A 12 -2.90 8.79 -20.22
C MET A 12 -1.51 8.55 -20.82
N LEU A 13 -0.77 9.61 -21.15
CA LEU A 13 0.59 9.51 -21.69
C LEU A 13 1.55 8.84 -20.69
N ASN A 14 1.43 9.13 -19.39
CA ASN A 14 2.25 8.47 -18.36
C ASN A 14 1.97 6.97 -18.28
N MET A 15 0.71 6.54 -18.43
CA MET A 15 0.34 5.13 -18.47
C MET A 15 0.87 4.43 -19.73
N ILE A 16 0.82 5.10 -20.88
CA ILE A 16 1.40 4.57 -22.13
C ILE A 16 2.92 4.39 -21.96
N ALA A 17 3.63 5.41 -21.46
CA ALA A 17 5.07 5.34 -21.22
C ALA A 17 5.44 4.19 -20.28
N SER A 18 4.69 4.01 -19.19
CA SER A 18 4.91 2.92 -18.24
C SER A 18 4.64 1.55 -18.86
N THR A 19 3.60 1.45 -19.68
CA THR A 19 3.25 0.20 -20.39
C THR A 19 4.31 -0.18 -21.42
N LEU A 20 4.86 0.78 -22.16
CA LEU A 20 5.96 0.53 -23.09
C LEU A 20 7.20 0.01 -22.35
N LEU A 21 7.55 0.60 -21.22
CA LEU A 21 8.63 0.08 -20.37
C LEU A 21 8.32 -1.33 -19.87
N LYS A 22 7.08 -1.61 -19.46
CA LYS A 22 6.66 -2.97 -19.05
C LYS A 22 6.91 -3.98 -20.15
N ILE A 23 6.49 -3.70 -21.38
CA ILE A 23 6.64 -4.60 -22.53
C ILE A 23 8.13 -4.90 -22.75
N TYR A 24 8.97 -3.87 -22.73
CA TYR A 24 10.41 -4.02 -22.86
C TYR A 24 11.00 -4.90 -21.74
N LEU A 25 10.67 -4.62 -20.47
CA LEU A 25 11.18 -5.37 -19.33
C LEU A 25 10.68 -6.82 -19.30
N VAL A 26 9.41 -7.05 -19.65
CA VAL A 26 8.86 -8.41 -19.75
C VAL A 26 9.62 -9.19 -20.80
N TRP A 27 9.86 -8.62 -21.99
CA TRP A 27 10.63 -9.28 -23.03
C TRP A 27 12.05 -9.61 -22.55
N GLN A 28 12.73 -8.65 -21.93
CA GLN A 28 14.11 -8.81 -21.52
C GLN A 28 14.29 -9.78 -20.34
N TRP A 29 13.41 -9.72 -19.33
CA TRP A 29 13.57 -10.52 -18.11
C TRP A 29 12.86 -11.87 -18.17
N THR A 30 11.78 -12.00 -18.92
CA THR A 30 11.09 -13.30 -19.09
C THR A 30 11.87 -14.21 -20.04
N ALA A 31 12.59 -13.65 -21.01
CA ALA A 31 13.43 -14.42 -21.93
C ALA A 31 14.65 -15.05 -21.24
N VAL A 32 15.07 -14.53 -20.09
CA VAL A 32 16.17 -15.13 -19.32
C VAL A 32 15.64 -16.31 -18.51
N PRO A 33 16.14 -17.55 -18.71
CA PRO A 33 15.63 -18.76 -18.05
C PRO A 33 15.67 -18.71 -16.52
N THR A 34 16.59 -17.92 -15.94
CA THR A 34 16.72 -17.76 -14.49
C THR A 34 15.65 -16.86 -13.88
N TYR A 35 15.07 -15.94 -14.64
CA TYR A 35 14.07 -14.99 -14.15
C TYR A 35 12.65 -15.36 -14.56
N GLY A 36 12.42 -15.87 -15.78
CA GLY A 36 11.12 -16.38 -16.24
C GLY A 36 9.90 -15.61 -15.72
N ILE A 37 9.03 -16.30 -14.97
CA ILE A 37 7.81 -15.72 -14.38
C ILE A 37 8.11 -14.64 -13.32
N VAL A 38 9.20 -14.78 -12.56
CA VAL A 38 9.61 -13.77 -11.57
C VAL A 38 10.02 -12.47 -12.25
N GLY A 39 10.62 -12.56 -13.45
CA GLY A 39 10.92 -11.40 -14.30
C GLY A 39 9.65 -10.62 -14.69
N ALA A 40 8.58 -11.32 -15.05
CA ALA A 40 7.29 -10.70 -15.37
C ALA A 40 6.64 -10.02 -14.15
N ALA A 41 6.80 -10.57 -12.95
CA ALA A 41 6.33 -9.97 -11.70
C ALA A 41 7.08 -8.65 -11.40
N TRP A 42 8.41 -8.65 -11.52
CA TRP A 42 9.21 -7.43 -11.34
C TRP A 42 8.87 -6.35 -12.37
N ALA A 43 8.70 -6.71 -13.64
CA ALA A 43 8.30 -5.77 -14.68
C ALA A 43 6.94 -5.09 -14.36
N THR A 44 6.01 -5.83 -13.75
CA THR A 44 4.70 -5.28 -13.34
C THR A 44 4.83 -4.32 -12.16
N ASN A 45 5.68 -4.63 -11.17
CA ASN A 45 5.95 -3.71 -10.06
C ASN A 45 6.60 -2.41 -10.53
N ILE A 46 7.56 -2.50 -11.46
CA ILE A 46 8.22 -1.32 -12.04
C ILE A 46 7.24 -0.50 -12.87
N ASN A 47 6.36 -1.14 -13.64
CA ASN A 47 5.30 -0.44 -14.37
C ASN A 47 4.41 0.40 -13.44
N PHE A 48 3.94 -0.19 -12.32
CA PHE A 48 3.14 0.57 -11.35
C PHE A 48 3.96 1.68 -10.67
N GLY A 49 5.21 1.38 -10.31
CA GLY A 49 6.12 2.37 -9.72
C GLY A 49 6.37 3.57 -10.62
N LEU A 50 6.67 3.32 -11.91
CA LEU A 50 6.89 4.38 -12.89
C LEU A 50 5.60 5.17 -13.16
N ALA A 51 4.47 4.50 -13.32
CA ALA A 51 3.18 5.17 -13.53
C ALA A 51 2.83 6.08 -12.35
N ALA A 52 3.05 5.61 -11.11
CA ALA A 52 2.84 6.40 -9.91
C ALA A 52 3.81 7.58 -9.84
N ALA A 53 5.10 7.37 -10.11
CA ALA A 53 6.13 8.41 -10.08
C ALA A 53 5.87 9.52 -11.09
N LEU A 54 5.56 9.18 -12.34
CA LEU A 54 5.23 10.16 -13.39
C LEU A 54 3.97 10.94 -13.03
N ASN A 55 2.91 10.26 -12.60
CA ASN A 55 1.68 10.93 -12.20
C ASN A 55 1.88 11.86 -10.99
N LEU A 56 2.71 11.45 -10.02
CA LEU A 56 3.03 12.27 -8.86
C LEU A 56 3.90 13.47 -9.24
N PHE A 57 4.89 13.29 -10.11
CA PHE A 57 5.74 14.38 -10.61
C PHE A 57 4.91 15.47 -11.28
N PHE A 58 4.02 15.09 -12.21
CA PHE A 58 3.15 16.05 -12.87
C PHE A 58 2.08 16.66 -11.94
N LEU A 59 1.63 15.91 -10.93
CA LEU A 59 0.76 16.45 -9.88
C LEU A 59 1.46 17.58 -9.11
N LEU A 60 2.70 17.36 -8.69
CA LEU A 60 3.49 18.35 -7.96
C LEU A 60 3.88 19.55 -8.83
N ARG A 61 4.02 19.34 -10.15
CA ARG A 61 4.37 20.40 -11.09
C ARG A 61 3.19 21.31 -11.45
N TYR A 62 2.01 20.74 -11.67
CA TYR A 62 0.84 21.48 -12.18
C TYR A 62 -0.19 21.85 -11.13
N SER A 63 -0.09 21.32 -9.90
CA SER A 63 -1.00 21.63 -8.82
C SER A 63 -0.24 22.22 -7.64
N THR A 64 -0.88 23.10 -6.88
CA THR A 64 -0.40 23.56 -5.56
C THR A 64 -0.57 22.47 -4.48
N PHE A 65 -0.35 21.21 -4.87
CA PHE A 65 -0.56 20.07 -4.00
C PHE A 65 0.57 19.97 -2.98
N SER A 66 0.21 20.04 -1.70
CA SER A 66 1.14 19.76 -0.61
C SER A 66 1.23 18.25 -0.41
N PHE A 67 2.40 17.66 -0.66
CA PHE A 67 2.60 16.24 -0.41
C PHE A 67 2.63 15.97 1.10
N PRO A 68 1.73 15.13 1.65
CA PRO A 68 1.66 14.88 3.08
C PRO A 68 2.76 13.89 3.51
N MET A 69 4.02 14.34 3.51
CA MET A 69 5.19 13.50 3.82
C MET A 69 5.06 12.76 5.15
N LYS A 70 4.50 13.42 6.18
CA LYS A 70 4.30 12.81 7.51
C LYS A 70 3.36 11.61 7.45
N THR A 71 2.24 11.75 6.74
CA THR A 71 1.26 10.67 6.51
C THR A 71 1.88 9.53 5.73
N THR A 72 2.57 9.84 4.63
CA THR A 72 3.22 8.84 3.78
C THR A 72 4.24 8.01 4.56
N VAL A 73 5.08 8.64 5.38
CA VAL A 73 6.10 7.94 6.19
C VAL A 73 5.46 7.01 7.21
N LYS A 74 4.36 7.43 7.87
CA LYS A 74 3.64 6.57 8.82
C LYS A 74 2.94 5.39 8.16
N ILE A 75 2.32 5.61 7.00
CA ILE A 75 1.69 4.52 6.24
C ILE A 75 2.77 3.54 5.75
N LEU A 76 3.92 4.05 5.32
CA LEU A 76 5.05 3.24 4.92
C LEU A 76 5.61 2.42 6.08
N SER A 77 5.80 3.02 7.26
CA SER A 77 6.27 2.30 8.45
C SER A 77 5.26 1.22 8.89
N ALA A 78 3.96 1.52 8.81
CA ALA A 78 2.90 0.54 9.08
C ALA A 78 2.96 -0.64 8.09
N ALA A 79 3.16 -0.37 6.80
CA ALA A 79 3.29 -1.41 5.78
C ALA A 79 4.56 -2.27 5.98
N LEU A 80 5.68 -1.65 6.36
CA LEU A 80 6.92 -2.38 6.66
C LEU A 80 6.77 -3.30 7.89
N LEU A 81 6.19 -2.78 8.99
CA LEU A 81 5.92 -3.58 10.19
C LEU A 81 4.96 -4.73 9.90
N MET A 82 3.90 -4.48 9.12
CA MET A 82 2.99 -5.52 8.63
C MET A 82 3.76 -6.60 7.87
N GLY A 83 4.63 -6.22 6.93
CA GLY A 83 5.41 -7.15 6.11
C GLY A 83 6.32 -8.04 6.95
N VAL A 84 7.02 -7.47 7.93
CA VAL A 84 7.87 -8.21 8.87
C VAL A 84 7.04 -9.18 9.70
N CYS A 85 5.93 -8.72 10.29
CA CYS A 85 5.06 -9.58 11.09
C CYS A 85 4.42 -10.71 10.28
N ALA A 86 3.99 -10.44 9.05
CA ALA A 86 3.42 -11.46 8.17
C ALA A 86 4.45 -12.52 7.79
N TYR A 87 5.68 -12.10 7.47
CA TYR A 87 6.78 -13.03 7.18
C TYR A 87 7.12 -13.91 8.38
N LEU A 88 7.30 -13.32 9.56
CA LEU A 88 7.56 -14.07 10.79
C LEU A 88 6.40 -15.02 11.14
N SER A 89 5.16 -14.55 11.00
CA SER A 89 3.97 -15.39 11.21
C SER A 89 4.00 -16.60 10.29
N TYR A 90 4.26 -16.41 9.00
CA TYR A 90 4.32 -17.50 8.04
C TYR A 90 5.44 -18.50 8.37
N VAL A 91 6.65 -18.01 8.66
CA VAL A 91 7.83 -18.85 8.96
C VAL A 91 7.63 -19.67 10.22
N GLU A 92 6.96 -19.15 11.23
CA GLU A 92 6.65 -19.93 12.44
C GLU A 92 5.48 -20.89 12.19
N LEU A 93 4.41 -20.43 11.54
CA LEU A 93 3.22 -21.26 11.31
C LEU A 93 3.52 -22.46 10.40
N ILE A 94 4.36 -22.32 9.38
CA ILE A 94 4.71 -23.43 8.49
C ILE A 94 5.50 -24.54 9.21
N LYS A 95 6.18 -24.24 10.33
CA LYS A 95 6.90 -25.24 11.14
C LYS A 95 5.93 -26.10 11.97
N TYR A 96 4.82 -25.53 12.43
CA TYR A 96 3.85 -26.22 13.29
C TYR A 96 2.64 -26.76 12.54
N ILE A 97 2.27 -26.13 11.43
CA ILE A 97 1.13 -26.49 10.58
C ILE A 97 1.69 -26.91 9.21
N ALA A 98 1.59 -28.20 8.90
CA ALA A 98 2.09 -28.80 7.65
C ALA A 98 1.36 -28.34 6.37
N GLY A 99 0.43 -27.37 6.47
CA GLY A 99 -0.39 -26.88 5.36
C GLY A 99 0.01 -25.47 4.93
N ASN A 100 0.68 -25.35 3.77
CA ASN A 100 1.08 -24.08 3.18
C ASN A 100 -0.10 -23.09 3.04
N THR A 101 -1.26 -23.57 2.58
CA THR A 101 -2.47 -22.75 2.40
C THR A 101 -2.99 -22.17 3.71
N ILE A 102 -2.95 -22.94 4.80
CA ILE A 102 -3.45 -22.48 6.10
C ILE A 102 -2.47 -21.49 6.71
N SER A 103 -1.16 -21.77 6.64
CA SER A 103 -0.11 -20.89 7.14
C SER A 103 -0.09 -19.54 6.42
N THR A 104 -0.29 -19.53 5.10
CA THR A 104 -0.42 -18.29 4.31
C THR A 104 -1.68 -17.51 4.66
N LEU A 105 -2.84 -18.16 4.77
CA LEU A 105 -4.09 -17.49 5.15
C LEU A 105 -3.99 -16.83 6.54
N LEU A 106 -3.43 -17.56 7.52
CA LEU A 106 -3.23 -17.03 8.86
C LEU A 106 -2.22 -15.88 8.89
N ALA A 107 -1.16 -15.92 8.09
CA ALA A 107 -0.21 -14.83 7.95
C ALA A 107 -0.83 -13.57 7.32
N ILE A 108 -1.76 -13.72 6.38
CA ILE A 108 -2.51 -12.59 5.80
C ILE A 108 -3.40 -11.96 6.87
N VAL A 109 -4.10 -12.77 7.66
CA VAL A 109 -4.95 -12.28 8.76
C VAL A 109 -4.12 -11.57 9.82
N SER A 110 -3.00 -12.15 10.24
CA SER A 110 -2.12 -11.53 11.24
C SER A 110 -1.53 -10.21 10.74
N GLY A 111 -1.05 -10.16 9.49
CA GLY A 111 -0.57 -8.93 8.86
C GLY A 111 -1.65 -7.85 8.80
N SER A 112 -2.86 -8.22 8.37
CA SER A 112 -4.01 -7.30 8.30
C SER A 112 -4.33 -6.69 9.67
N ILE A 113 -4.30 -7.50 10.73
CA ILE A 113 -4.50 -7.05 12.11
C ILE A 113 -3.40 -6.07 12.54
N VAL A 114 -2.13 -6.42 12.31
CA VAL A 114 -0.98 -5.57 12.65
C VAL A 114 -1.07 -4.23 11.94
N TYR A 115 -1.34 -4.22 10.64
CA TYR A 115 -1.47 -2.98 9.87
C TYR A 115 -2.57 -2.07 10.42
N PHE A 116 -3.74 -2.65 10.71
CA PHE A 116 -4.87 -1.93 11.28
C PHE A 116 -4.52 -1.29 12.63
N PHE A 117 -3.90 -2.05 13.54
CA PHE A 117 -3.48 -1.53 14.84
C PHE A 117 -2.40 -0.47 14.70
N VAL A 118 -1.38 -0.67 13.88
CA VAL A 118 -0.30 0.33 13.69
C VAL A 118 -0.84 1.64 13.12
N LEU A 119 -1.80 1.61 12.20
CA LEU A 119 -2.43 2.84 11.69
C LEU A 119 -3.22 3.58 12.77
N ILE A 120 -3.93 2.84 13.63
CA ILE A 120 -4.65 3.43 14.77
C ILE A 120 -3.66 4.07 15.74
N PHE A 121 -2.60 3.35 16.14
CA PHE A 121 -1.57 3.83 17.05
C PHE A 121 -0.71 4.96 16.46
N SER A 122 -0.61 5.06 15.13
CA SER A 122 0.08 6.16 14.46
C SER A 122 -0.76 7.44 14.40
N SER A 123 -2.00 7.42 14.93
CA SER A 123 -2.98 8.52 14.89
C SER A 123 -3.21 9.07 13.49
N GLU A 124 -3.00 8.26 12.46
CA GLU A 124 -3.13 8.72 11.08
C GLU A 124 -4.58 8.67 10.61
N LEU A 125 -5.34 7.71 11.13
CA LEU A 125 -6.78 7.60 10.90
C LEU A 125 -7.54 8.67 11.68
N LYS A 126 -8.33 9.48 10.97
CA LYS A 126 -9.23 10.45 11.61
C LYS A 126 -10.39 9.74 12.31
N ALA A 127 -10.94 10.34 13.36
CA ALA A 127 -12.12 9.81 14.05
C ALA A 127 -13.32 9.59 13.10
N ALA A 128 -13.49 10.48 12.12
CA ALA A 128 -14.50 10.35 11.08
C ALA A 128 -14.26 9.16 10.12
N GLU A 129 -13.01 8.77 9.89
CA GLU A 129 -12.67 7.61 9.06
C GLU A 129 -12.90 6.31 9.83
N ILE A 130 -12.53 6.29 11.12
CA ILE A 130 -12.77 5.14 12.00
C ILE A 130 -14.27 4.92 12.22
N ALA A 131 -15.06 5.99 12.33
CA ALA A 131 -16.51 5.90 12.46
C ALA A 131 -17.21 5.28 11.24
N LYS A 132 -16.60 5.33 10.05
CA LYS A 132 -17.13 4.71 8.83
C LYS A 132 -16.90 3.21 8.76
N ILE A 133 -16.10 2.64 9.67
CA ILE A 133 -15.85 1.19 9.69
C ILE A 133 -17.13 0.47 10.16
N PRO A 134 -17.72 -0.42 9.33
CA PRO A 134 -18.91 -1.15 9.71
C PRO A 134 -18.64 -2.04 10.95
N PHE A 135 -19.69 -2.29 11.73
CA PHE A 135 -19.69 -3.07 12.99
C PHE A 135 -18.95 -2.47 14.19
N PHE A 136 -17.71 -1.99 14.04
CA PHE A 136 -16.84 -1.66 15.18
C PHE A 136 -16.44 -0.19 15.30
N GLY A 137 -16.80 0.67 14.33
CA GLY A 137 -16.35 2.05 14.28
C GLY A 137 -16.65 2.87 15.55
N SER A 138 -17.86 2.77 16.10
CA SER A 138 -18.25 3.55 17.29
C SER A 138 -17.55 3.11 18.58
N LYS A 139 -17.26 1.80 18.74
CA LYS A 139 -16.49 1.28 19.88
C LYS A 139 -15.01 1.64 19.77
N LEU A 140 -14.45 1.56 18.56
CA LEU A 140 -13.07 1.96 18.31
C LEU A 140 -12.84 3.46 18.57
N VAL A 141 -13.77 4.32 18.13
CA VAL A 141 -13.66 5.76 18.41
C VAL A 141 -13.64 6.04 19.91
N LYS A 142 -14.48 5.36 20.70
CA LYS A 142 -14.46 5.49 22.17
C LYS A 142 -13.13 5.02 22.77
N PHE A 143 -12.61 3.88 22.32
CA PHE A 143 -11.33 3.35 22.78
C PHE A 143 -10.16 4.30 22.46
N CYS A 144 -10.10 4.80 21.23
CA CYS A 144 -9.04 5.71 20.79
C CYS A 144 -9.13 7.10 21.44
N LYS A 145 -10.35 7.59 21.75
CA LYS A 145 -10.53 8.81 22.57
C LYS A 145 -10.06 8.60 24.01
N ASN A 146 -10.31 7.43 24.59
CA ASN A 146 -9.89 7.11 25.96
C ASN A 146 -8.36 7.04 26.10
N ILE A 147 -7.65 6.64 25.04
CA ILE A 147 -6.18 6.60 24.99
C ILE A 147 -5.58 7.97 24.58
N HIS A 148 -6.39 9.03 24.44
CA HIS A 148 -5.95 10.39 24.07
C HIS A 148 -5.22 10.47 22.71
N LEU A 149 -5.40 9.45 21.87
CA LEU A 149 -4.58 9.22 20.69
C LEU A 149 -5.16 9.86 19.42
N MET A 150 -6.35 10.46 19.51
CA MET A 150 -7.06 11.06 18.38
C MET A 150 -6.82 12.56 18.32
N ARG A 151 -6.32 13.02 17.18
CA ARG A 151 -6.26 14.43 16.83
C ARG A 151 -7.67 14.85 16.40
N ASP A 152 -8.43 15.42 17.33
CA ASP A 152 -9.69 16.10 17.01
C ASP A 152 -9.35 17.24 16.03
N GLU A 153 -10.04 17.27 14.88
CA GLU A 153 -9.94 18.42 13.98
C GLU A 153 -10.77 19.58 14.56
N LYS A 154 -10.12 20.73 14.65
CA LYS A 154 -10.75 21.99 14.26
C LYS A 154 -10.66 22.13 12.75
#